data_AF-A0A554W578-F1
#
_entry.id   AF-A0A554W578-F1
#
_cell.length_a   1.000
_cell.length_b   1.000
_cell.length_c   1.000
_cell.angle_alpha   90.00
_cell.angle_beta   90.00
_cell.angle_gamma   90.00
#
_symmetry.space_group_name_H-M   'P 1'
#
loop_
_entity.id
_entity.type
_entity.pdbx_description
1 polymer ?
#
loop_
_entity_poly.entity_id
_entity_poly.type
_entity_poly.pdbx_seq_one_letter_code
_entity_poly.pdbx_strand_id
1 'polypeptide(L)'
;MARLLPPESASLTDVAREFGVSVQTLQKWRDAALSPPAAAQAWTPAARFEALLTTAAMDEQQRNAWCRANGVYPQQLIEWRQAATEALGSTASERSSPAQAKAQQRRIKQLERDLRRKDKALAETAALLVLSKKLEAVLPGGEDA
;
A
#
# COMPACT_ATOMS: atom_id res chain seq x y z
N MET A 1 12.80 -14.22 26.64
CA MET A 1 12.13 -13.96 25.34
C MET A 1 13.12 -13.54 24.26
N ALA A 2 13.96 -12.52 24.47
CA ALA A 2 14.94 -12.05 23.48
C ALA A 2 15.87 -13.15 22.92
N ARG A 3 16.24 -14.14 23.74
CA ARG A 3 17.08 -15.28 23.30
C ARG A 3 16.35 -16.34 22.46
N LEU A 4 15.03 -16.46 22.57
CA LEU A 4 14.20 -17.47 21.89
C LEU A 4 13.70 -17.02 20.51
N LEU A 5 13.92 -15.74 20.18
CA LEU A 5 13.57 -15.12 18.91
C LEU A 5 14.87 -14.71 18.20
N PRO A 6 14.85 -14.48 16.88
CA PRO A 6 16.01 -13.94 16.17
C PRO A 6 16.52 -12.65 16.85
N PRO A 7 17.84 -12.46 17.01
CA PRO A 7 18.95 -13.15 16.33
C PRO A 7 19.55 -14.37 17.06
N GLU A 8 19.30 -14.58 18.35
CA GLU A 8 20.02 -15.60 19.15
C GLU A 8 19.49 -17.02 18.97
N SER A 9 18.19 -17.20 18.72
CA SER A 9 17.55 -18.50 18.41
C SER A 9 17.94 -19.67 19.34
N ALA A 10 18.13 -19.39 20.63
CA ALA A 10 18.57 -20.36 21.63
C ALA A 10 17.55 -21.51 21.78
N SER A 11 18.03 -22.70 22.16
CA SER A 11 17.17 -23.87 22.35
C SER A 11 16.25 -23.69 23.56
N LEU A 12 15.00 -24.16 23.43
CA LEU A 12 14.00 -24.08 24.51
C LEU A 12 14.46 -24.81 25.79
N THR A 13 15.26 -25.86 25.65
CA THR A 13 15.81 -26.65 26.76
C THR A 13 16.88 -25.91 27.54
N ASP A 14 17.72 -25.12 26.86
CA ASP A 14 18.77 -24.35 27.53
C ASP A 14 18.16 -23.20 28.34
N VAL A 15 17.20 -22.50 27.75
CA VAL A 15 16.45 -21.42 28.43
C VAL A 15 15.61 -21.98 29.58
N ALA A 16 15.03 -23.17 29.43
CA ALA A 16 14.29 -23.82 30.52
C ALA A 16 15.18 -24.11 31.74
N ARG A 17 16.41 -24.60 31.49
CA ARG A 17 17.37 -24.92 32.55
C ARG A 17 17.93 -23.67 33.22
N GLU A 18 18.22 -22.64 32.44
CA GLU A 18 18.80 -21.39 32.93
C GLU A 18 17.82 -20.59 33.80
N PHE A 19 16.55 -20.53 33.40
CA PHE A 19 15.53 -19.72 34.08
C PHE A 19 14.63 -20.53 35.01
N GLY A 20 14.82 -21.85 35.10
CA GLY A 20 14.01 -22.73 35.97
C GLY A 20 12.53 -22.80 35.56
N VAL A 21 12.22 -22.54 34.28
CA VAL A 21 10.85 -22.54 33.74
C VAL A 21 10.64 -23.79 32.90
N SER A 22 9.46 -24.41 32.98
CA SER A 22 9.17 -25.60 32.17
C SER A 22 9.24 -25.29 30.67
N VAL A 23 9.74 -26.26 29.89
CA VAL A 23 9.79 -26.18 28.41
C VAL A 23 8.40 -25.90 27.83
N GLN A 24 7.35 -26.50 28.40
CA GLN A 24 5.97 -26.29 27.97
C GLN A 24 5.50 -24.85 28.17
N THR A 25 5.90 -24.19 29.27
CA THR A 25 5.56 -22.79 29.52
C THR A 25 6.27 -21.87 28.53
N LEU A 26 7.56 -22.11 28.27
CA LEU A 26 8.32 -21.34 27.29
C LEU A 26 7.78 -21.52 25.87
N GLN A 27 7.33 -22.73 25.53
CA GLN A 27 6.71 -23.00 24.24
C GLN A 27 5.38 -22.26 24.07
N LYS A 28 4.50 -22.29 25.08
CA LYS A 28 3.26 -21.50 25.07
C LYS A 28 3.51 -20.01 24.87
N TRP A 29 4.52 -19.47 25.55
CA TRP A 29 4.90 -18.07 25.45
C TRP A 29 5.47 -17.70 24.08
N ARG A 30 6.31 -18.55 23.51
CA ARG A 30 6.84 -18.37 22.16
C ARG A 30 5.71 -18.43 21.13
N ASP A 31 4.83 -19.40 21.24
CA ASP A 31 3.72 -19.59 20.31
C ASP A 31 2.72 -18.42 20.42
N ALA A 32 2.49 -17.86 21.61
CA ALA A 32 1.70 -16.64 21.81
C ALA A 32 2.37 -15.40 21.21
N ALA A 33 3.70 -15.28 21.30
CA ALA A 33 4.45 -14.16 20.73
C ALA A 33 4.58 -14.23 19.20
N LEU A 34 4.57 -15.44 18.63
CA LEU A 34 4.60 -15.69 17.19
C LEU A 34 3.20 -15.78 16.58
N SER A 35 2.15 -15.89 17.38
CA SER A 35 0.79 -15.84 16.89
C SER A 35 0.58 -14.51 16.18
N PRO A 36 0.07 -14.51 14.93
CA PRO A 36 -0.34 -13.26 14.31
C PRO A 36 -1.32 -12.55 15.24
N PRO A 37 -1.25 -11.21 15.35
CA PRO A 37 -2.22 -10.45 16.13
C PRO A 37 -3.60 -10.88 15.66
N ALA A 38 -4.48 -11.24 16.61
CA ALA A 38 -5.84 -11.70 16.34
C ALA A 38 -6.42 -10.81 15.23
N ALA A 39 -6.80 -11.44 14.11
CA ALA A 39 -7.10 -10.77 12.85
C ALA A 39 -7.82 -9.45 13.13
N ALA A 40 -7.09 -8.33 12.93
CA ALA A 40 -7.59 -7.02 13.30
C ALA A 40 -8.98 -6.88 12.71
N GLN A 41 -9.98 -6.75 13.59
CA GLN A 41 -11.38 -6.57 13.22
C GLN A 41 -11.40 -5.56 12.05
N ALA A 42 -11.90 -5.98 10.88
CA ALA A 42 -11.85 -5.12 9.70
C ALA A 42 -12.66 -3.85 10.00
N TRP A 43 -11.98 -2.76 10.30
CA TRP A 43 -12.59 -1.49 10.69
C TRP A 43 -13.30 -0.88 9.49
N THR A 44 -14.61 -1.10 9.41
CA THR A 44 -15.48 -0.43 8.42
C THR A 44 -15.55 1.07 8.70
N PRO A 45 -15.83 1.93 7.70
CA PRO A 45 -15.96 3.36 7.92
C PRO A 45 -16.97 3.72 9.02
N ALA A 46 -18.09 2.99 9.08
CA ALA A 46 -19.10 3.16 10.14
C ALA A 46 -18.54 2.79 11.52
N ALA A 47 -17.84 1.66 11.64
CA ALA A 47 -17.23 1.25 12.92
C ALA A 47 -16.16 2.25 13.39
N ARG A 48 -15.36 2.82 12.47
CA ARG A 48 -14.39 3.87 12.80
C ARG A 48 -15.08 5.12 13.32
N PHE A 49 -16.20 5.51 12.72
CA PHE A 49 -16.98 6.66 13.16
C PHE A 49 -17.59 6.44 14.56
N GLU A 50 -18.19 5.29 14.82
CA GLU A 50 -18.70 4.93 16.15
C GLU A 50 -17.60 4.90 17.22
N ALA A 51 -16.41 4.41 16.86
CA ALA A 51 -15.24 4.46 17.74
C ALA A 51 -14.83 5.90 18.08
N LEU A 52 -14.84 6.81 17.09
CA LEU A 52 -14.57 8.23 17.33
C LEU A 52 -15.63 8.87 18.23
N LEU A 53 -16.92 8.57 18.04
CA LEU A 53 -17.99 9.07 18.89
C LEU A 53 -17.85 8.57 20.33
N THR A 54 -17.60 7.27 20.50
CA THR A 54 -17.46 6.64 21.81
C THR A 54 -16.26 7.20 22.59
N THR A 55 -15.15 7.43 21.89
CA THR A 55 -13.91 7.92 22.51
C THR A 55 -13.84 9.44 22.64
N ALA A 56 -14.78 10.19 22.04
CA ALA A 56 -14.74 11.67 22.05
C ALA A 56 -14.90 12.28 23.46
N ALA A 57 -15.70 11.66 24.33
CA ALA A 57 -15.92 12.13 25.70
C ALA A 57 -15.00 11.49 26.75
N MET A 58 -14.08 10.60 26.33
CA MET A 58 -13.21 9.85 27.22
C MET A 58 -11.89 10.58 27.50
N ASP A 59 -11.43 10.48 28.73
CA ASP A 59 -10.09 10.95 29.11
C ASP A 59 -8.99 10.11 28.46
N GLU A 60 -7.75 10.60 28.42
CA GLU A 60 -6.62 9.90 27.77
C GLU A 60 -6.40 8.47 28.31
N GLN A 61 -6.53 8.28 29.62
CA GLN A 61 -6.40 6.95 30.22
C GLN A 61 -7.52 6.00 29.77
N GLN A 62 -8.75 6.49 29.71
CA GLN A 62 -9.92 5.71 29.27
C GLN A 62 -9.84 5.38 27.79
N ARG A 63 -9.43 6.33 26.95
CA ARG A 63 -9.17 6.11 25.52
C ARG A 63 -8.11 5.05 25.30
N ASN A 64 -7.01 5.09 26.05
CA ASN A 64 -5.94 4.10 25.95
C ASN A 64 -6.40 2.70 26.39
N ALA A 65 -7.20 2.60 27.45
CA ALA A 65 -7.79 1.34 27.88
C ALA A 65 -8.76 0.78 26.83
N TRP A 66 -9.63 1.64 26.27
CA TRP A 66 -10.57 1.28 25.21
C TRP A 66 -9.84 0.81 23.93
N CYS A 67 -8.79 1.52 23.54
CA CYS A 67 -7.91 1.16 22.42
C CYS A 67 -7.36 -0.26 22.56
N ARG A 68 -6.81 -0.60 23.73
CA ARG A 68 -6.29 -1.94 24.02
C ARG A 68 -7.38 -3.02 23.98
N ALA A 69 -8.57 -2.72 24.49
CA ALA A 69 -9.69 -3.66 24.50
C ALA A 69 -10.25 -3.93 23.09
N ASN A 70 -10.23 -2.93 22.20
CA ASN A 70 -10.81 -3.00 20.87
C ASN A 70 -9.78 -3.27 19.76
N GLY A 71 -8.49 -3.44 20.10
CA GLY A 71 -7.43 -3.70 19.13
C GLY A 71 -7.14 -2.51 18.21
N VAL A 72 -7.27 -1.29 18.73
CA VAL A 72 -6.99 -0.03 18.01
C VAL A 72 -5.85 0.69 18.69
N TYR A 73 -4.99 1.34 17.92
CA TYR A 73 -3.96 2.22 18.47
C TYR A 73 -4.49 3.65 18.63
N PRO A 74 -4.10 4.38 19.69
CA PRO A 74 -4.53 5.78 19.88
C PRO A 74 -4.21 6.67 18.67
N GLN A 75 -3.09 6.41 17.99
CA GLN A 75 -2.72 7.12 16.76
C GLN A 75 -3.75 6.91 15.63
N GLN A 76 -4.31 5.71 15.49
CA GLN A 76 -5.32 5.42 14.47
C GLN A 76 -6.61 6.24 14.71
N LEU A 77 -7.00 6.46 15.97
CA LEU A 77 -8.14 7.34 16.28
C LEU A 77 -7.86 8.79 15.86
N ILE A 78 -6.62 9.27 16.04
CA ILE A 78 -6.23 10.62 15.62
C ILE A 78 -6.29 10.73 14.09
N GLU A 79 -5.73 9.75 13.38
CA GLU A 79 -5.75 9.68 11.91
C GLU A 79 -7.19 9.65 11.38
N TRP A 80 -8.08 8.85 11.99
CA TRP A 80 -9.48 8.80 11.57
C TRP A 80 -10.21 10.11 11.83
N ARG A 81 -9.91 10.80 12.94
CA ARG A 81 -10.49 12.11 13.24
C ARG A 81 -10.03 13.16 12.21
N GLN A 82 -8.75 13.17 11.87
CA GLN A 82 -8.18 14.07 10.86
C GLN A 82 -8.82 13.82 9.49
N ALA A 83 -8.84 12.57 9.03
CA ALA A 83 -9.46 12.19 7.76
C ALA A 83 -10.95 12.57 7.71
N ALA A 84 -11.70 12.38 8.81
CA ALA A 84 -13.09 12.81 8.89
C ALA A 84 -13.23 14.34 8.80
N THR A 85 -12.34 15.09 9.45
CA THR A 85 -12.35 16.56 9.46
C THR A 85 -11.98 17.11 8.09
N GLU A 86 -10.98 16.55 7.43
CA GLU A 86 -10.58 16.88 6.05
C GLU A 86 -11.68 16.55 5.05
N ALA A 87 -12.32 15.39 5.19
CA ALA A 87 -13.46 15.02 4.35
C ALA A 87 -14.61 16.02 4.52
N LEU A 88 -14.91 16.47 5.73
CA LEU A 88 -15.97 17.46 5.99
C LEU A 88 -15.59 18.88 5.58
N GLY A 89 -14.31 19.27 5.75
CA GLY A 89 -13.78 20.59 5.43
C GLY A 89 -13.46 20.79 3.94
N SER A 90 -13.18 19.71 3.21
CA SER A 90 -13.11 19.77 1.74
C SER A 90 -14.51 20.06 1.20
N THR A 91 -14.74 21.31 0.80
CA THR A 91 -15.93 21.65 0.03
C THR A 91 -15.98 20.73 -1.19
N ALA A 92 -17.17 20.25 -1.56
CA ALA A 92 -17.37 19.34 -2.69
C ALA A 92 -16.84 19.89 -4.05
N SER A 93 -16.34 21.12 -4.07
CA SER A 93 -15.64 21.76 -5.19
C SER A 93 -14.22 21.20 -5.41
N GLU A 94 -13.50 20.79 -4.35
CA GLU A 94 -12.13 20.25 -4.44
C GLU A 94 -12.08 18.73 -4.65
N ARG A 95 -13.14 18.02 -4.25
CA ARG A 95 -13.33 16.63 -4.67
C ARG A 95 -13.67 16.69 -6.15
N SER A 96 -12.65 16.58 -7.00
CA SER A 96 -12.70 16.69 -8.46
C SER A 96 -14.09 16.36 -8.97
N SER A 97 -14.86 17.39 -9.30
CA SER A 97 -16.29 17.22 -9.64
C SER A 97 -16.41 16.06 -10.63
N PRO A 98 -17.44 15.21 -10.54
CA PRO A 98 -17.63 14.12 -11.50
C PRO A 98 -17.60 14.62 -12.96
N ALA A 99 -17.91 15.91 -13.20
CA ALA A 99 -17.70 16.58 -14.49
C ALA A 99 -16.22 16.75 -14.87
N GLN A 100 -15.36 17.18 -13.93
CA GLN A 100 -13.92 17.28 -14.13
C GLN A 100 -13.29 15.89 -14.35
N ALA A 101 -13.69 14.88 -13.59
CA ALA A 101 -13.21 13.51 -13.78
C ALA A 101 -13.56 12.98 -15.19
N LYS A 102 -14.79 13.23 -15.67
CA LYS A 102 -15.21 12.90 -17.04
C LYS A 102 -14.43 13.68 -18.10
N ALA A 103 -14.15 14.96 -17.87
CA ALA A 103 -13.35 15.78 -18.78
C ALA A 103 -11.90 15.28 -18.88
N GLN A 104 -11.28 14.94 -17.75
CA GLN A 104 -9.95 14.35 -17.68
C GLN A 104 -9.91 13.00 -18.41
N GLN A 105 -10.91 12.14 -18.20
CA GLN A 105 -10.96 10.84 -18.88
C GLN A 105 -11.10 10.96 -20.41
N ARG A 106 -11.88 11.95 -20.88
CA ARG A 106 -11.96 12.26 -22.32
C ARG A 106 -10.62 12.75 -22.86
N ARG A 107 -9.92 13.59 -22.10
CA ARG A 107 -8.60 14.11 -22.47
C ARG A 107 -7.58 12.98 -22.58
N ILE A 108 -7.54 12.09 -21.59
CA ILE A 108 -6.66 10.91 -21.61
C ILE A 108 -6.91 10.06 -22.85
N LYS A 109 -8.18 9.70 -23.14
CA LYS A 109 -8.51 8.91 -24.34
C LYS A 109 -8.11 9.60 -25.65
N GLN A 110 -8.22 10.92 -25.72
CA GLN A 110 -7.80 11.67 -26.89
C GLN A 110 -6.27 11.63 -27.05
N LEU A 111 -5.54 11.87 -25.96
CA LEU A 111 -4.08 11.81 -25.95
C LEU A 111 -3.56 10.41 -26.31
N GLU A 112 -4.19 9.36 -25.81
CA GLU A 112 -3.83 7.97 -26.15
C GLU A 112 -4.02 7.67 -27.65
N ARG A 113 -5.08 8.20 -28.27
CA ARG A 113 -5.30 8.03 -29.72
C ARG A 113 -4.25 8.77 -30.54
N ASP A 114 -3.94 9.99 -30.14
CA ASP A 114 -2.94 10.81 -30.82
C ASP A 114 -1.54 10.20 -30.67
N LEU A 115 -1.22 9.65 -29.50
CA LEU A 115 0.00 8.88 -29.25
C LEU A 115 0.08 7.69 -30.21
N ARG A 116 -0.95 6.83 -30.28
CA ARG A 116 -0.98 5.66 -31.17
C ARG A 116 -0.81 6.01 -32.64
N ARG A 117 -1.42 7.12 -33.09
CA ARG A 117 -1.27 7.58 -34.49
C ARG A 117 0.17 8.02 -34.77
N LYS A 118 0.79 8.75 -33.84
CA LYS A 118 2.19 9.17 -33.94
C LYS A 118 3.13 7.97 -33.90
N ASP A 119 2.92 7.03 -32.99
CA ASP A 119 3.73 5.81 -32.91
C ASP A 119 3.64 4.98 -34.20
N LYS A 120 2.45 4.89 -34.82
CA LYS A 120 2.29 4.23 -36.11
C LYS A 120 3.08 4.93 -37.22
N ALA A 121 2.98 6.26 -37.32
CA ALA A 121 3.73 7.01 -38.31
C ALA A 121 5.25 6.88 -38.09
N LEU A 122 5.70 6.90 -36.83
CA LEU A 122 7.11 6.67 -36.46
C LEU A 122 7.56 5.24 -36.79
N ALA A 123 6.70 4.23 -36.63
CA ALA A 123 7.01 2.86 -37.01
C ALA A 123 7.12 2.70 -38.53
N GLU A 124 6.24 3.36 -39.30
CA GLU A 124 6.29 3.36 -40.76
C GLU A 124 7.58 4.02 -41.27
N THR A 125 8.00 5.16 -40.72
CA THR A 125 9.27 5.80 -41.10
C THR A 125 10.47 4.95 -40.71
N ALA A 126 10.46 4.35 -39.51
CA ALA A 126 11.51 3.42 -39.10
C ALA A 126 11.60 2.20 -40.03
N ALA A 127 10.47 1.66 -40.48
CA ALA A 127 10.44 0.56 -41.44
C ALA A 127 11.03 0.95 -42.80
N LEU A 128 10.71 2.15 -43.31
CA LEU A 128 11.29 2.67 -44.54
C LEU A 128 12.82 2.85 -44.43
N LEU A 129 13.31 3.39 -43.31
CA LEU A 129 14.75 3.54 -43.07
C LEU A 129 15.48 2.19 -42.97
N VAL A 130 14.85 1.19 -42.34
CA VAL A 130 15.40 -0.17 -42.29
C VAL A 130 15.43 -0.79 -43.68
N LEU A 131 14.39 -0.59 -44.49
CA LEU A 131 14.33 -1.10 -45.86
C LEU A 131 15.37 -0.45 -46.76
N SER A 132 15.55 0.88 -46.69
CA SER A 132 16.57 1.59 -47.48
C SER A 132 17.98 1.10 -47.12
N LYS A 133 18.28 0.95 -45.83
CA LYS A 133 19.56 0.40 -45.37
C LYS A 133 19.79 -1.04 -45.84
N LYS A 134 18.76 -1.88 -45.83
CA LYS A 134 18.85 -3.25 -46.34
C LYS A 134 19.08 -3.28 -47.85
N LEU A 135 18.44 -2.38 -48.59
CA LEU A 135 18.61 -2.24 -50.03
C LEU A 135 20.04 -1.82 -50.37
N GLU A 136 20.60 -0.82 -49.68
CA GLU A 136 22.02 -0.41 -49.81
C GLU A 136 23.00 -1.56 -49.50
N ALA A 137 22.67 -2.44 -48.55
CA ALA A 137 23.53 -3.58 -48.21
C ALA A 137 23.49 -4.72 -49.24
N VAL A 138 22.35 -4.91 -49.92
CA VAL A 138 22.17 -5.94 -50.97
C VAL A 138 22.63 -5.45 -52.33
N LEU A 139 22.47 -4.14 -52.58
CA LEU A 139 22.96 -3.43 -53.76
C LEU A 139 24.04 -2.44 -53.29
N PRO A 140 25.27 -2.92 -52.96
CA PRO A 140 26.38 -2.00 -52.78
C PRO A 140 26.49 -1.20 -54.07
N GLY A 141 26.39 0.12 -53.96
CA GLY A 141 26.19 1.02 -55.10
C GLY A 141 26.98 0.61 -56.33
N GLY A 142 26.27 0.42 -57.44
CA GLY A 142 26.81 0.77 -58.74
C GLY A 142 26.97 2.28 -58.75
N GLU A 143 28.06 2.77 -58.15
CA GLU A 143 28.68 3.99 -58.63
C GLU A 143 29.18 3.67 -60.04
N ASP A 144 28.42 4.11 -61.05
CA ASP A 144 28.90 4.54 -62.37
C ASP A 144 27.69 4.99 -63.21
N ALA A 145 27.30 6.27 -63.07
CA ALA A 145 26.83 7.22 -64.10
C ALA A 145 26.12 8.42 -63.47
#